data_AF-A0A433P509-F1
#
_entry.id   AF-A0A433P509-F1
#
_cell.length_a   1.000
_cell.length_b   1.000
_cell.length_c   1.000
_cell.angle_alpha   90.00
_cell.angle_beta   90.00
_cell.angle_gamma   90.00
#
_symmetry.space_group_name_H-M   'P 1'
#
loop_
_entity.id
_entity.type
_entity.pdbx_description
1 polymer ?
#
loop_
_entity_poly.entity_id
_entity_poly.type
_entity_poly.pdbx_seq_one_letter_code
_entity_poly.pdbx_strand_id
1 'polypeptide(L)'
;MEDFANSSNSAPVRAYAKLSGNGWTFYIQFLPIIIGRSSSEAADDGEPVHVDLRPLKVVSRRHGKIGFNSDTMRWELHIIGRNGIKVNGQLHQPPCQPVHLENG
;
A
#
# COMPACT_ATOMS: atom_id res chain seq x y z
N MET A 1 43.29 -11.64 19.99
CA MET A 1 42.47 -10.42 20.17
C MET A 1 41.30 -10.60 19.24
N GLU A 2 40.16 -11.00 19.80
CA GLU A 2 38.96 -11.42 19.06
C GLU A 2 38.00 -10.23 18.99
N ASP A 3 37.75 -9.71 17.79
CA ASP A 3 36.77 -8.66 17.54
C ASP A 3 35.38 -9.27 17.35
N PHE A 4 34.60 -9.30 18.43
CA PHE A 4 33.17 -9.61 18.40
C PHE A 4 32.36 -8.40 17.89
N ALA A 5 32.41 -8.13 16.59
CA ALA A 5 31.61 -7.08 15.96
C ALA A 5 30.34 -7.67 15.31
N ASN A 6 29.23 -7.52 16.04
CA ASN A 6 27.85 -7.39 15.57
C ASN A 6 27.08 -8.64 15.06
N SER A 7 26.63 -9.45 16.01
CA SER A 7 25.55 -10.43 15.84
C SER A 7 24.17 -9.74 15.79
N SER A 8 23.86 -9.01 14.73
CA SER A 8 22.48 -8.64 14.42
C SER A 8 22.24 -8.88 12.93
N ASN A 9 21.94 -10.13 12.58
CA ASN A 9 21.59 -10.54 11.23
C ASN A 9 20.22 -9.96 10.82
N SER A 10 20.13 -8.63 10.67
CA SER A 10 19.04 -7.97 9.97
C SER A 10 19.55 -7.65 8.58
N ALA A 11 19.50 -8.64 7.69
CA ALA A 11 19.79 -8.41 6.29
C ALA A 11 18.91 -7.26 5.77
N PRO A 12 19.43 -6.36 4.90
CA PRO A 12 18.65 -5.26 4.38
C PRO A 12 17.40 -5.79 3.65
N VAL A 13 16.22 -5.29 4.05
CA VAL A 13 14.94 -5.64 3.41
C VAL A 13 14.97 -5.19 1.96
N ARG A 14 14.86 -6.13 1.01
CA ARG A 14 14.76 -5.86 -0.42
C ARG A 14 13.29 -5.57 -0.77
N ALA A 15 13.01 -4.38 -1.30
CA ALA A 15 11.67 -3.95 -1.67
C ALA A 15 11.74 -2.87 -2.76
N TYR A 16 10.67 -2.77 -3.57
CA TYR A 16 10.52 -1.72 -4.58
C TYR A 16 10.25 -0.35 -3.95
N ALA A 17 9.47 -0.32 -2.87
CA ALA A 17 9.10 0.89 -2.16
C ALA A 17 8.75 0.59 -0.69
N LYS A 18 8.74 1.65 0.13
CA LYS A 18 8.34 1.60 1.55
C LYS A 18 7.10 2.47 1.75
N LEU A 19 6.02 1.87 2.22
CA LEU A 19 4.84 2.59 2.69
C LEU A 19 4.92 2.77 4.21
N SER A 20 4.78 4.00 4.67
CA SER A 20 4.80 4.33 6.10
C SER A 20 3.47 4.96 6.48
N GLY A 21 2.81 4.43 7.50
CA GLY A 21 1.61 5.01 8.08
C GLY A 21 1.79 5.29 9.57
N ASN A 22 0.71 5.69 10.23
CA ASN A 22 0.76 6.00 11.66
C ASN A 22 0.99 4.73 12.50
N GLY A 23 2.25 4.49 12.87
CA GLY A 23 2.68 3.35 13.69
C GLY A 23 2.85 2.04 12.93
N TRP A 24 2.89 2.06 11.59
CA TRP A 24 3.12 0.85 10.78
C TRP A 24 3.97 1.16 9.55
N THR A 25 4.66 0.14 9.05
CA THR A 25 5.46 0.21 7.83
C THR A 25 5.21 -1.06 7.02
N PHE A 26 5.05 -0.91 5.71
CA PHE A 26 4.87 -2.00 4.77
C PHE A 26 5.90 -1.87 3.65
N TYR A 27 6.66 -2.93 3.41
CA TYR A 27 7.66 -2.98 2.34
C TYR A 27 7.07 -3.68 1.12
N ILE A 28 7.01 -2.96 0.00
CA ILE A 28 6.41 -3.46 -1.23
C ILE A 28 7.40 -4.38 -1.94
N GLN A 29 7.13 -5.68 -1.94
CA GLN A 29 7.97 -6.71 -2.59
C GLN A 29 7.35 -7.28 -3.86
N PHE A 30 6.10 -6.96 -4.13
CA PHE A 30 5.34 -7.39 -5.30
C PHE A 30 4.42 -6.26 -5.74
N LEU A 31 4.00 -6.31 -7.00
CA LEU A 31 3.11 -5.34 -7.61
C LEU A 31 2.08 -6.07 -8.46
N PRO A 32 0.83 -5.57 -8.53
CA PRO A 32 0.29 -4.45 -7.75
C PRO A 32 -0.09 -4.87 -6.32
N ILE A 33 -0.17 -3.90 -5.40
CA ILE A 33 -0.70 -4.12 -4.06
C ILE A 33 -2.09 -3.53 -3.90
N ILE A 34 -2.86 -4.06 -2.96
CA ILE A 34 -4.23 -3.66 -2.66
C ILE A 34 -4.29 -3.15 -1.22
N ILE A 35 -4.86 -1.96 -1.06
CA ILE A 35 -5.11 -1.35 0.25
C ILE A 35 -6.61 -1.30 0.50
N GLY A 36 -7.02 -1.56 1.74
CA GLY A 36 -8.43 -1.60 2.08
C GLY A 36 -8.65 -2.05 3.50
N ARG A 37 -9.80 -2.69 3.77
CA ARG A 37 -10.09 -3.32 5.06
C ARG A 37 -10.30 -4.81 4.86
N SER A 38 -9.65 -5.64 5.65
CA SER A 38 -10.03 -7.06 5.71
C SER A 38 -11.29 -7.19 6.57
N SER A 39 -12.26 -8.01 6.15
CA SER A 39 -13.33 -8.46 7.06
C SER A 39 -12.87 -9.77 7.71
N SER A 40 -13.10 -9.91 9.03
CA SER A 40 -12.88 -11.17 9.74
C SER A 40 -13.83 -12.28 9.26
N GLU A 41 -14.92 -11.90 8.59
CA GLU A 41 -15.94 -12.82 8.11
C GLU A 41 -15.86 -12.91 6.58
N ALA A 42 -15.74 -14.15 6.11
CA ALA A 42 -15.67 -14.63 4.74
C ALA A 42 -14.38 -14.29 3.96
N ALA A 43 -13.74 -15.36 3.49
CA ALA A 43 -12.87 -15.32 2.32
C ALA A 43 -13.65 -14.65 1.18
N ASP A 44 -13.36 -13.38 0.91
CA ASP A 44 -13.86 -12.69 -0.28
C ASP A 44 -13.19 -13.37 -1.47
N ASP A 45 -13.96 -13.91 -2.43
CA ASP A 45 -13.50 -14.53 -3.68
C ASP A 45 -12.69 -13.58 -4.61
N GLY A 46 -12.22 -12.44 -4.10
CA GLY A 46 -11.47 -11.42 -4.85
C GLY A 46 -10.00 -11.32 -4.45
N GLU A 47 -9.28 -10.39 -5.08
CA GLU A 47 -7.86 -10.13 -4.79
C GLU A 47 -7.65 -9.83 -3.29
N PRO A 48 -6.64 -10.44 -2.63
CA PRO A 48 -6.38 -10.24 -1.22
C PRO A 48 -6.00 -8.79 -0.91
N VAL A 49 -6.44 -8.30 0.25
CA VAL A 49 -6.00 -7.00 0.78
C VAL A 49 -4.61 -7.18 1.38
N HIS A 50 -3.63 -6.48 0.81
CA HIS A 50 -2.23 -6.58 1.22
C HIS A 50 -1.90 -5.64 2.37
N VAL A 51 -2.57 -4.48 2.42
CA VAL A 51 -2.45 -3.50 3.52
C VAL A 51 -3.82 -3.23 4.11
N ASP A 52 -4.02 -3.68 5.34
CA ASP A 52 -5.24 -3.42 6.10
C ASP A 52 -5.16 -2.05 6.80
N LEU A 53 -6.08 -1.16 6.44
CA LEU A 53 -6.22 0.20 6.95
C LEU A 53 -7.18 0.28 8.15
N ARG A 54 -7.37 -0.84 8.87
CA ARG A 54 -8.24 -1.03 10.03
C ARG A 54 -9.73 -1.09 9.65
N PRO A 55 -10.61 -1.64 10.52
CA PRO A 55 -12.02 -1.87 10.23
C PRO A 55 -12.87 -0.59 10.29
N LEU A 56 -12.48 0.45 9.55
CA LEU A 56 -13.27 1.67 9.41
C LEU A 56 -14.29 1.46 8.27
N LYS A 57 -15.59 1.67 8.55
CA LYS A 57 -16.65 1.55 7.52
C LYS A 57 -16.49 2.52 6.35
N VAL A 58 -15.72 3.60 6.55
CA VAL A 58 -15.36 4.55 5.49
C VAL A 58 -14.36 3.96 4.49
N VAL A 59 -13.57 2.96 4.89
CA VAL A 59 -12.64 2.25 4.01
C VAL A 59 -13.38 1.10 3.33
N SER A 60 -13.22 0.98 2.02
CA SER A 60 -13.82 -0.13 1.26
C SER A 60 -12.97 -1.40 1.41
N ARG A 61 -13.56 -2.59 1.26
CA ARG A 61 -12.79 -3.85 1.35
C ARG A 61 -11.61 -3.83 0.39
N ARG A 62 -11.85 -3.43 -0.86
CA ARG A 62 -10.84 -2.97 -1.82
C ARG A 62 -11.00 -1.47 -1.98
N HIS A 63 -10.07 -0.69 -1.45
CA HIS A 63 -10.19 0.78 -1.43
C HIS A 63 -9.30 1.44 -2.46
N GLY A 64 -8.08 0.95 -2.61
CA GLY A 64 -7.16 1.40 -3.64
C GLY A 64 -6.21 0.30 -4.08
N LYS A 65 -5.64 0.49 -5.25
CA LYS A 65 -4.62 -0.38 -5.83
C LYS A 65 -3.41 0.46 -6.17
N ILE A 66 -2.26 0.13 -5.60
CA ILE A 66 -1.00 0.81 -5.86
C ILE A 66 -0.19 -0.07 -6.79
N GLY A 67 0.22 0.50 -7.91
CA GLY A 67 1.04 -0.17 -8.91
C GLY A 67 2.14 0.75 -9.43
N PHE A 68 3.06 0.17 -10.19
CA PHE A 68 4.03 0.91 -10.95
C PHE A 68 3.68 0.75 -12.44
N ASN A 69 3.55 1.88 -13.13
CA ASN A 69 3.34 1.91 -14.56
C ASN A 69 4.71 1.93 -15.24
N SER A 70 5.05 0.84 -15.93
CA SER A 70 6.34 0.69 -16.62
C SER A 70 6.50 1.61 -17.82
N ASP A 71 5.40 2.04 -18.44
CA ASP A 71 5.44 2.87 -19.64
C ASP A 71 5.71 4.33 -19.28
N THR A 72 5.10 4.80 -18.19
CA THR A 72 5.30 6.16 -17.66
C THR A 72 6.43 6.25 -16.64
N MET A 73 6.96 5.11 -16.19
CA MET A 73 7.94 4.98 -15.11
C MET A 73 7.49 5.66 -13.81
N ARG A 74 6.19 5.59 -13.49
CA ARG A 74 5.61 6.24 -12.31
C ARG A 74 4.80 5.29 -11.44
N TRP A 75 4.76 5.61 -10.14
CA TRP A 75 3.84 4.99 -9.21
C TRP A 75 2.44 5.58 -9.36
N GLU A 76 1.44 4.71 -9.36
CA GLU A 76 0.04 5.09 -9.59
C GLU A 76 -0.87 4.47 -8.54
N LEU A 77 -1.78 5.28 -8.02
CA LEU A 77 -2.89 4.88 -7.16
C LEU A 77 -4.18 4.85 -7.98
N HIS A 78 -4.71 3.66 -8.15
CA HIS A 78 -6.05 3.44 -8.69
C HIS A 78 -7.05 3.44 -7.55
N ILE A 79 -8.02 4.34 -7.60
CA ILE A 79 -9.02 4.51 -6.54
C ILE A 79 -10.27 3.71 -6.94
N ILE A 80 -10.62 2.75 -6.11
CA ILE A 80 -11.73 1.81 -6.36
C ILE A 80 -12.84 2.01 -5.31
N GLY A 81 -12.47 2.49 -4.12
CA GLY A 81 -13.38 2.70 -3.01
C GLY A 81 -14.34 3.87 -3.21
N ARG A 82 -15.60 3.67 -2.80
CA ARG A 82 -16.69 4.64 -2.99
C ARG A 82 -16.45 6.00 -2.35
N ASN A 83 -15.79 6.04 -1.19
CA ASN A 83 -15.55 7.29 -0.47
C ASN A 83 -14.36 8.09 -1.03
N GLY A 84 -13.57 7.50 -1.93
CA GLY A 84 -12.35 8.09 -2.45
C GLY A 84 -11.18 8.06 -1.48
N ILE A 85 -10.03 8.55 -1.95
CA ILE A 85 -8.78 8.65 -1.19
C ILE A 85 -8.30 10.09 -1.26
N LYS A 86 -7.76 10.60 -0.14
CA LYS A 86 -7.08 11.90 -0.12
C LYS A 86 -5.60 11.70 -0.40
N VAL A 87 -5.08 12.40 -1.41
CA VAL A 87 -3.65 12.46 -1.76
C VAL A 87 -3.21 13.91 -1.63
N ASN A 88 -2.19 14.19 -0.83
CA ASN A 88 -1.71 15.55 -0.56
C ASN A 88 -2.81 16.55 -0.14
N GLY A 89 -3.81 16.08 0.63
CA GLY A 89 -4.95 16.88 1.08
C GLY A 89 -6.10 16.98 0.07
N GLN A 90 -5.89 16.62 -1.19
CA GLN A 90 -6.92 16.64 -2.24
C GLN A 90 -7.69 15.31 -2.29
N LEU A 91 -9.02 15.37 -2.30
CA LEU A 91 -9.88 14.20 -2.41
C LEU A 91 -10.02 13.76 -3.88
N HIS A 92 -9.80 12.46 -4.13
CA HIS A 92 -10.02 11.83 -5.42
C HIS A 92 -11.03 10.69 -5.28
N GLN A 93 -12.09 10.71 -6.09
CA GLN A 93 -13.21 9.76 -6.03
C GLN A 93 -13.46 9.12 -7.39
N PRO A 94 -13.88 7.84 -7.46
CA PRO A 94 -14.24 7.20 -8.72
C PRO A 94 -15.49 7.84 -9.36
N PRO A 95 -15.56 7.93 -10.71
CA PRO A 95 -14.50 7.61 -11.65
C PRO A 95 -13.42 8.71 -11.65
N CYS A 96 -12.16 8.32 -11.49
CA CYS A 96 -11.03 9.22 -11.64
C CYS A 96 -9.90 8.52 -12.40
N GLN A 97 -9.04 9.32 -13.03
CA GLN A 97 -7.78 8.81 -13.57
C GLN A 97 -6.88 8.31 -12.43
N PRO A 98 -5.95 7.37 -12.71
CA PRO A 98 -4.95 6.96 -11.74
C PRO A 98 -4.17 8.18 -11.23
N VAL A 99 -3.99 8.25 -9.91
CA VAL A 99 -3.28 9.36 -9.27
C VAL A 99 -1.81 9.01 -9.19
N HIS A 100 -0.92 9.85 -9.74
CA HIS A 100 0.52 9.64 -9.60
C HIS A 100 0.95 9.84 -8.14
N LEU A 101 1.78 8.92 -7.65
CA LEU A 101 2.37 8.97 -6.32
C LEU A 101 3.82 9.41 -6.43
N GLU A 102 4.17 10.42 -5.65
CA GLU A 102 5.53 10.95 -5.54
C GLU A 102 6.10 10.62 -4.16
N ASN A 103 7.43 10.66 -4.03
CA ASN A 103 8.08 10.50 -2.74
C ASN A 103 7.75 11.71 -1.84
N GLY A 104 7.32 11.43 -0.60
CA GLY A 104 7.08 12.42 0.45
C GLY A 104 8.20 12.50 1.47
#